data_AF-A0A9E3X011-F1
#
_entry.id   AF-A0A9E3X011-F1
#
_cell.length_a   1.000
_cell.length_b   1.000
_cell.length_c   1.000
_cell.angle_alpha   90.00
_cell.angle_beta   90.00
_cell.angle_gamma   90.00
#
_symmetry.space_group_name_H-M   'P 1'
#
loop_
_entity.id
_entity.type
_entity.pdbx_description
1 polymer ?
#
loop_
_entity_poly.entity_id
_entity_poly.type
_entity_poly.pdbx_seq_one_letter_code
_entity_poly.pdbx_strand_id
1 'polypeptide(L)'
;MQEILTPERVMEIGEEWKRIFLSNLSPEELDTYIDPAYKESLLNAGRSAGREEGREEGREEGEVLAASRMIEQILHRRFPDTQADLRERLHSCTVAQLNGLINPALDAATWEEFVVHLPESIDGNEA
;
A
#
# COMPACT_ATOMS: atom_id res chain seq x y z
N MET A 1 51.92 -28.33 3.30
CA MET A 1 50.87 -29.04 4.04
C MET A 1 49.70 -29.14 3.09
N GLN A 2 49.35 -30.33 2.60
CA GLN A 2 48.18 -30.49 1.72
C GLN A 2 46.96 -30.55 2.64
N GLU A 3 46.12 -29.52 2.58
CA GLU A 3 44.82 -29.51 3.24
C GLU A 3 43.99 -30.65 2.63
N ILE A 4 43.55 -31.60 3.45
CA ILE A 4 42.72 -32.71 2.98
C ILE A 4 41.35 -32.12 2.65
N LEU A 5 40.98 -32.09 1.36
CA LEU A 5 39.62 -31.72 0.96
C LEU A 5 38.67 -32.83 1.40
N THR A 6 38.02 -32.62 2.54
CA THR A 6 36.87 -33.42 2.94
C THR A 6 35.63 -32.98 2.13
N PRO A 7 34.63 -33.86 1.96
CA PRO A 7 33.38 -33.50 1.30
C PRO A 7 32.70 -32.26 1.94
N GLU A 8 32.77 -32.13 3.27
CA GLU A 8 32.22 -30.98 3.99
C GLU A 8 32.96 -29.69 3.62
N ARG A 9 34.30 -29.74 3.56
CA ARG A 9 35.12 -28.58 3.20
C ARG A 9 34.90 -28.16 1.75
N VAL A 10 34.68 -29.11 0.84
CA VAL A 10 34.31 -28.84 -0.56
C VAL A 10 32.97 -28.10 -0.65
N MET A 11 31.97 -28.53 0.12
CA MET A 11 30.65 -27.90 0.12
C MET A 11 30.68 -26.50 0.72
N GLU A 12 31.42 -26.30 1.81
CA GLU A 12 31.59 -24.99 2.44
C GLU A 12 32.25 -23.99 1.48
N ILE A 13 33.35 -24.39 0.84
CA ILE A 13 34.02 -23.59 -0.19
C ILE A 13 33.04 -23.30 -1.34
N GLY A 14 32.26 -24.29 -1.78
CA GLY A 14 31.25 -24.11 -2.81
C GLY A 14 30.19 -23.05 -2.47
N GLU A 15 29.68 -23.04 -1.24
CA GLU A 15 28.72 -22.03 -0.78
C GLU A 15 29.34 -20.63 -0.66
N GLU A 16 30.60 -20.55 -0.23
CA GLU A 16 31.34 -19.29 -0.18
C GLU A 16 31.54 -18.70 -1.58
N TRP A 17 31.96 -19.52 -2.54
CA TRP A 17 32.10 -19.10 -3.94
C TRP A 17 30.76 -18.73 -4.57
N LYS A 18 29.68 -19.49 -4.31
CA LYS A 18 28.34 -19.12 -4.77
C LYS A 18 27.94 -17.75 -4.26
N ARG A 19 28.16 -17.46 -2.97
CA ARG A 19 27.82 -16.17 -2.37
C ARG A 19 28.58 -15.03 -3.05
N ILE A 20 29.91 -15.16 -3.16
CA ILE A 20 30.77 -14.14 -3.77
C ILE A 20 30.41 -13.93 -5.24
N PHE A 21 30.19 -15.02 -5.98
CA PHE A 21 29.88 -14.97 -7.40
C PHE A 21 28.52 -14.31 -7.64
N LEU A 22 27.47 -14.81 -6.98
CA LEU A 22 26.11 -14.31 -7.18
C LEU A 22 25.94 -12.85 -6.72
N SER A 23 26.68 -12.39 -5.70
CA SER A 23 26.60 -11.00 -5.23
C SER A 23 27.23 -9.98 -6.18
N ASN A 24 28.09 -10.42 -7.10
CA ASN A 24 28.82 -9.54 -8.02
C ASN A 24 28.23 -9.54 -9.45
N LEU A 25 27.25 -10.40 -9.73
CA LEU A 25 26.59 -10.44 -11.03
C LEU A 25 25.55 -9.33 -11.16
N SER A 26 25.43 -8.76 -12.36
CA SER A 26 24.28 -7.93 -12.68
C SER A 26 23.00 -8.77 -12.79
N PRO A 27 21.81 -8.17 -12.68
CA PRO A 27 20.55 -8.88 -12.91
C PRO A 27 20.48 -9.57 -14.28
N GLU A 28 21.04 -8.96 -15.33
CA GLU A 28 21.08 -9.53 -16.68
C GLU A 28 22.00 -10.74 -16.77
N GLU A 29 23.14 -10.71 -16.08
CA GLU A 29 24.05 -11.86 -16.03
C GLU A 29 23.45 -13.00 -15.19
N LEU A 30 22.83 -12.66 -14.06
CA LEU A 30 22.15 -13.63 -13.20
C LEU A 30 21.04 -14.37 -13.94
N ASP A 31 20.30 -13.67 -14.80
CA ASP A 31 19.20 -14.23 -15.60
C ASP A 31 19.66 -15.42 -16.48
N THR A 32 20.93 -15.43 -16.91
CA THR A 32 21.49 -16.52 -17.72
C THR A 32 21.72 -17.83 -16.95
N TYR A 33 21.81 -17.75 -15.62
CA TYR A 33 22.05 -18.88 -14.72
C TYR A 33 20.81 -19.37 -13.98
N ILE A 34 19.73 -18.58 -14.02
CA ILE A 34 18.47 -18.97 -13.38
C ILE A 34 17.79 -20.07 -14.22
N ASP A 35 17.36 -21.13 -13.53
CA ASP A 35 16.56 -22.18 -14.15
C ASP A 35 15.27 -21.60 -14.78
N PRO A 36 14.97 -21.89 -16.06
CA PRO A 36 13.83 -21.32 -16.74
C PRO A 36 12.48 -21.54 -16.03
N ALA A 37 12.27 -22.72 -15.42
CA ALA A 37 11.03 -23.01 -14.71
C ALA A 37 10.94 -22.22 -13.40
N TYR A 38 12.07 -22.06 -12.70
CA TYR A 38 12.14 -21.21 -11.52
C TYR A 38 11.88 -19.73 -11.87
N LYS A 39 12.46 -19.23 -12.97
CA LYS A 39 12.18 -17.87 -13.49
C LYS A 39 10.69 -17.67 -13.78
N GLU A 40 10.07 -18.62 -14.46
CA GLU A 40 8.63 -18.55 -14.76
C GLU A 40 7.78 -18.53 -13.49
N SER A 41 8.13 -19.34 -12.49
CA SER A 41 7.47 -19.34 -11.18
C SER A 41 7.55 -17.97 -10.49
N LEU A 42 8.73 -17.35 -10.47
CA LEU A 42 8.94 -16.01 -9.90
C LEU A 42 8.10 -14.95 -10.62
N LEU A 43 8.08 -14.97 -11.95
CA LEU A 43 7.29 -14.02 -12.74
C LEU A 43 5.78 -14.20 -12.49
N ASN A 44 5.32 -15.44 -12.37
CA ASN A 44 3.92 -15.74 -12.08
C ASN A 44 3.53 -15.31 -10.66
N ALA A 45 4.41 -15.53 -9.67
CA ALA A 45 4.22 -15.05 -8.30
C ALA A 45 4.13 -13.52 -8.27
N GLY A 46 5.06 -12.81 -8.92
CA GLY A 46 5.05 -11.35 -9.00
C GLY A 46 3.79 -10.79 -9.67
N ARG A 47 3.35 -11.38 -10.79
CA ARG A 47 2.07 -11.02 -11.43
C ARG A 47 0.87 -11.28 -10.54
N SER A 48 0.91 -12.33 -9.72
CA SER A 48 -0.18 -12.63 -8.80
C SER A 48 -0.23 -11.66 -7.64
N ALA A 49 0.91 -11.37 -7.04
CA ALA A 49 1.05 -10.39 -5.96
C ALA A 49 0.58 -9.00 -6.40
N GLY A 50 1.08 -8.50 -7.54
CA GLY A 50 0.64 -7.18 -8.04
C GLY A 50 -0.84 -7.11 -8.43
N ARG A 51 -1.45 -8.23 -8.81
CA ARG A 51 -2.91 -8.30 -9.04
C ARG A 51 -3.72 -8.28 -7.74
N GLU A 52 -3.16 -8.80 -6.66
CA GLU A 52 -3.80 -8.80 -5.35
C GLU A 52 -3.68 -7.42 -4.70
N GLU A 53 -2.47 -6.87 -4.67
CA GLU A 53 -2.19 -5.51 -4.18
C GLU A 53 -3.06 -4.48 -4.90
N GLY A 54 -3.09 -4.48 -6.24
CA GLY A 54 -3.94 -3.55 -6.98
C GLY A 54 -5.45 -3.76 -6.78
N ARG A 55 -5.90 -4.95 -6.35
CA ARG A 55 -7.30 -5.16 -5.96
C ARG A 55 -7.58 -4.59 -4.58
N GLU A 56 -6.66 -4.78 -3.64
CA GLU A 56 -6.79 -4.31 -2.26
C GLU A 56 -6.77 -2.77 -2.23
N GLU A 57 -5.75 -2.15 -2.83
CA GLU A 57 -5.64 -0.70 -2.98
C GLU A 57 -6.87 -0.12 -3.70
N GLY A 58 -7.27 -0.71 -4.83
CA GLY A 58 -8.44 -0.25 -5.57
C GLY A 58 -9.76 -0.36 -4.79
N ARG A 59 -9.88 -1.34 -3.88
CA ARG A 59 -11.04 -1.45 -2.97
C ARG A 59 -11.00 -0.35 -1.92
N GLU A 60 -9.86 -0.11 -1.29
CA GLU A 60 -9.71 0.92 -0.27
C GLU A 60 -9.94 2.32 -0.84
N GLU A 61 -9.30 2.66 -1.96
CA GLU A 61 -9.52 3.94 -2.65
C GLU A 61 -10.98 4.10 -3.07
N GLY A 62 -11.60 3.03 -3.58
CA GLY A 62 -13.01 3.01 -3.96
C GLY A 62 -13.94 3.27 -2.78
N GLU A 63 -13.65 2.70 -1.62
CA GLU A 63 -14.42 2.91 -0.38
C GLU A 63 -14.29 4.33 0.15
N VAL A 64 -13.07 4.87 0.20
CA VAL A 64 -12.81 6.28 0.56
C VAL A 64 -13.60 7.21 -0.37
N LEU A 65 -13.46 7.03 -1.68
CA LEU A 65 -14.14 7.86 -2.67
C LEU A 65 -15.67 7.79 -2.55
N ALA A 66 -16.21 6.59 -2.35
CA ALA A 66 -17.65 6.38 -2.23
C ALA A 66 -18.20 7.03 -0.95
N ALA A 67 -17.53 6.84 0.20
CA ALA A 67 -17.94 7.41 1.47
C ALA A 67 -17.83 8.94 1.48
N SER A 68 -16.73 9.50 0.98
CA SER A 68 -16.55 10.96 0.84
C SER A 68 -17.63 11.57 -0.03
N ARG A 69 -17.93 10.98 -1.20
CA ARG A 69 -19.02 11.45 -2.09
C ARG A 69 -20.39 11.40 -1.41
N MET A 70 -20.66 10.37 -0.63
CA MET A 70 -21.93 10.25 0.09
C MET A 70 -22.08 11.37 1.13
N ILE A 71 -21.04 11.63 1.91
CA ILE A 71 -21.01 12.69 2.91
C ILE A 71 -21.14 14.06 2.24
N GLU A 72 -20.39 14.32 1.16
CA GLU A 72 -20.52 15.54 0.35
C GLU A 72 -21.97 15.76 -0.11
N GLN A 73 -22.63 14.72 -0.64
CA GLN A 73 -24.01 14.82 -1.11
C GLN A 73 -25.00 15.14 0.01
N ILE A 74 -24.84 14.51 1.19
CA ILE A 74 -25.67 14.78 2.36
C ILE A 74 -25.49 16.24 2.79
N LEU A 75 -24.24 16.68 2.95
CA LEU A 75 -23.92 18.02 3.43
C LEU A 75 -24.30 19.09 2.41
N HIS A 76 -24.14 18.84 1.12
CA HIS A 76 -24.56 19.79 0.07
C HIS A 76 -26.07 20.02 0.07
N ARG A 77 -26.84 18.96 0.34
CA ARG A 77 -28.30 19.06 0.46
C ARG A 77 -28.76 19.81 1.72
N ARG A 78 -28.02 19.67 2.82
CA ARG A 78 -28.39 20.27 4.13
C ARG A 78 -27.82 21.67 4.31
N PHE A 79 -26.61 21.91 3.79
CA PHE A 79 -25.79 23.10 3.98
C PHE A 79 -25.16 23.54 2.64
N PRO A 80 -25.94 24.16 1.73
CA PRO A 80 -25.49 24.45 0.37
C PRO A 80 -24.38 25.52 0.26
N ASP A 81 -24.19 26.36 1.27
CA ASP A 81 -23.31 27.56 1.19
C ASP A 81 -21.91 27.38 1.81
N THR A 82 -21.50 26.16 2.24
CA THR A 82 -20.43 26.01 3.25
C THR A 82 -19.21 25.14 2.88
N GLN A 83 -18.76 25.07 1.61
CA GLN A 83 -17.98 23.89 1.14
C GLN A 83 -16.69 24.10 0.32
N ALA A 84 -15.96 25.22 0.45
CA ALA A 84 -14.75 25.38 -0.37
C ALA A 84 -13.67 24.31 -0.10
N ASP A 85 -13.50 23.87 1.15
CA ASP A 85 -12.36 23.01 1.57
C ASP A 85 -12.78 21.62 2.08
N LEU A 86 -14.06 21.28 2.04
CA LEU A 86 -14.60 20.03 2.60
C LEU A 86 -14.10 18.80 1.85
N ARG A 87 -14.06 18.87 0.52
CA ARG A 87 -13.68 17.75 -0.35
C ARG A 87 -12.28 17.24 -0.03
N GLU A 88 -11.30 18.15 0.04
CA GLU A 88 -9.91 17.80 0.31
C GLU A 88 -9.75 17.15 1.69
N ARG A 89 -10.45 17.68 2.71
CA ARG A 89 -10.46 17.09 4.06
C ARG A 89 -11.10 15.71 4.12
N LEU A 90 -12.17 15.45 3.37
CA LEU A 90 -12.78 14.12 3.32
C LEU A 90 -11.89 13.12 2.57
N HIS A 91 -11.16 13.56 1.53
CA HIS A 91 -10.23 12.69 0.80
C HIS A 91 -9.01 12.26 1.61
N SER A 92 -8.59 13.06 2.60
CA SER A 92 -7.49 12.68 3.51
C SER A 92 -7.93 11.82 4.69
N CYS A 93 -9.24 11.58 4.85
CA CYS A 93 -9.77 10.71 5.88
C CYS A 93 -9.61 9.23 5.52
N THR A 94 -9.33 8.42 6.54
CA THR A 94 -9.46 6.95 6.44
C THR A 94 -10.91 6.53 6.29
N VAL A 95 -11.15 5.32 5.75
CA VAL A 95 -12.50 4.73 5.64
C VAL A 95 -13.23 4.69 6.99
N ALA A 96 -12.52 4.40 8.08
CA ALA A 96 -13.10 4.37 9.42
C ALA A 96 -13.59 5.75 9.88
N GLN A 97 -12.79 6.80 9.64
CA GLN A 97 -13.17 8.18 9.94
C GLN A 97 -14.39 8.60 9.11
N LEU A 98 -14.39 8.30 7.80
CA LEU A 98 -15.52 8.61 6.93
C LEU A 98 -16.80 7.89 7.37
N ASN A 99 -16.73 6.61 7.70
CA ASN A 99 -17.89 5.88 8.22
C ASN A 99 -18.42 6.49 9.53
N GLY A 100 -17.53 6.98 10.40
CA GLY A 100 -17.89 7.71 11.62
C GLY A 100 -18.58 9.05 11.36
N LEU A 101 -18.37 9.66 10.20
CA LEU A 101 -18.96 10.95 9.81
C LEU A 101 -20.36 10.84 9.20
N ILE A 102 -20.82 9.64 8.81
CA ILE A 102 -22.13 9.46 8.16
C ILE A 102 -23.29 9.93 9.06
N ASN A 103 -23.34 9.47 10.31
CA ASN A 103 -24.41 9.87 11.24
C ASN A 103 -24.31 11.36 11.62
N PRO A 104 -23.13 11.91 11.99
CA PRO A 104 -22.97 13.35 12.17
C PRO A 104 -23.45 14.17 10.97
N ALA A 105 -23.16 13.73 9.74
CA ALA A 105 -23.61 14.42 8.52
C ALA A 105 -25.13 14.44 8.36
N LEU A 106 -25.85 13.45 8.89
CA LEU A 106 -27.31 13.36 8.88
C LEU A 106 -27.96 14.11 10.05
N ASP A 107 -27.35 14.07 11.23
CA ASP A 107 -27.97 14.50 12.48
C ASP A 107 -27.67 15.96 12.85
N ALA A 108 -26.48 16.47 12.51
CA ALA A 108 -26.06 17.82 12.90
C ALA A 108 -27.06 18.90 12.47
N ALA A 109 -27.51 19.77 13.38
CA ALA A 109 -28.47 20.82 13.07
C ALA A 109 -27.84 21.97 12.27
N THR A 110 -26.53 22.20 12.45
CA THR A 110 -25.78 23.24 11.74
C THR A 110 -24.46 22.70 11.18
N TRP A 111 -23.85 23.49 10.30
CA TRP A 111 -22.52 23.20 9.76
C TRP A 111 -21.47 23.11 10.87
N GLU A 112 -21.50 24.03 11.82
CA GLU A 112 -20.53 24.10 12.93
C GLU A 112 -20.60 22.86 13.81
N GLU A 113 -21.79 22.32 14.05
CA GLU A 113 -21.98 21.06 14.80
C GLU A 113 -21.35 19.87 14.07
N PHE A 114 -21.49 19.81 12.74
CA PHE A 114 -20.82 18.77 11.94
C PHE A 114 -19.29 18.91 11.97
N VAL A 115 -18.77 20.13 11.86
CA VAL A 115 -17.32 20.40 11.79
C VAL A 115 -16.56 19.91 13.03
N VAL A 116 -17.19 19.84 14.20
CA VAL A 116 -16.59 19.29 15.43
C VAL A 116 -16.22 17.80 15.27
N HIS A 117 -16.93 17.07 14.40
CA HIS A 117 -16.67 15.65 14.13
C HIS A 117 -15.63 15.41 13.05
N LEU A 118 -15.34 16.41 12.22
CA LEU A 118 -14.34 16.30 11.16
C LEU A 118 -12.95 16.17 11.79
N PRO A 119 -12.14 15.17 11.39
CA PRO A 119 -10.76 15.10 11.84
C PRO A 119 -9.99 16.36 11.42
N GLU A 120 -9.01 16.75 12.24
CA GLU A 120 -8.05 17.79 11.89
C GLU A 120 -7.30 17.36 10.62
N SER A 121 -6.96 18.31 9.73
CA SER A 121 -6.13 17.98 8.58
C SER A 121 -4.86 17.30 9.08
N ILE A 122 -4.42 16.23 8.42
CA ILE A 122 -3.12 15.63 8.69
C ILE A 122 -2.06 16.58 8.12
N ASP A 123 -1.92 17.75 8.71
CA ASP A 123 -0.74 18.60 8.56
C ASP A 123 0.24 18.18 9.66
N GLY A 124 1.00 17.12 9.39
CA GLY A 124 2.22 16.79 10.13
C GLY A 124 2.11 15.69 11.19
N ASN A 125 2.30 14.44 10.77
CA ASN A 125 2.97 13.38 11.54
C ASN A 125 3.26 12.24 10.53
N GLU A 126 4.46 11.77 10.22
CA GLU A 126 5.83 11.89 10.74
C GLU A 126 6.78 11.62 9.56
N ALA A 127 7.99 12.19 9.64
CA ALA A 127 9.09 12.04 8.69
C ALA A 127 9.79 10.67 8.80
#